data_AF-A0A1F7G378-F1
#
_entry.id   AF-A0A1F7G378-F1
#
_cell.length_a   1.000
_cell.length_b   1.000
_cell.length_c   1.000
_cell.angle_alpha   90.00
_cell.angle_beta   90.00
_cell.angle_gamma   90.00
#
_symmetry.space_group_name_H-M   'P 1'
#
loop_
_entity.id
_entity.type
_entity.pdbx_description
1 polymer ?
#
loop_
_entity_poly.entity_id
_entity_poly.type
_entity_poly.pdbx_seq_one_letter_code
_entity_poly.pdbx_strand_id
1 'polypeptide(L)'
;MKIVRAGYPDHFAFAADHKYYDGRSTPDKPVWYMVDVAFVAKFASILPLQQIKAEPRLSGIMVAQQGSRLSVQPLSEDHFKVICELAGLKKLP
;
A
#
# COMPACT_ATOMS: atom_id res chain seq x y z
N MET A 1 2.85 2.45 -9.05
CA MET A 1 2.92 0.97 -9.18
C MET A 1 1.55 0.46 -9.57
N LYS A 2 1.45 -0.77 -10.10
CA LYS A 2 0.16 -1.43 -10.39
C LYS A 2 0.20 -2.89 -9.96
N ILE A 3 -0.97 -3.47 -9.67
CA ILE A 3 -1.11 -4.91 -9.43
C ILE A 3 -0.97 -5.64 -10.77
N VAL A 4 -0.08 -6.64 -10.82
CA VAL A 4 0.08 -7.53 -11.99
C VAL A 4 -0.31 -8.97 -11.71
N ARG A 5 -0.43 -9.34 -10.43
CA ARG A 5 -1.06 -10.59 -9.99
C ARG A 5 -1.93 -10.31 -8.77
N ALA A 6 -3.20 -10.73 -8.86
CA ALA A 6 -4.15 -10.65 -7.76
C ALA A 6 -3.74 -11.56 -6.59
N GLY A 7 -4.43 -11.43 -5.45
CA GLY A 7 -4.07 -12.11 -4.20
C GLY A 7 -3.84 -13.61 -4.34
N TYR A 8 -2.72 -14.09 -3.83
CA TYR A 8 -2.37 -15.51 -3.75
C TYR A 8 -1.66 -15.80 -2.42
N PRO A 9 -1.63 -17.07 -1.95
CA PRO A 9 -1.02 -17.41 -0.67
C PRO A 9 0.44 -16.97 -0.56
N ASP A 10 0.77 -16.34 0.57
CA ASP A 10 2.14 -15.94 0.86
C ASP A 10 2.96 -17.16 1.32
N HIS A 11 3.83 -17.65 0.43
CA HIS A 11 4.64 -18.84 0.70
C HIS A 11 5.70 -18.59 1.79
N PHE A 12 6.06 -17.35 2.09
CA PHE A 12 6.98 -17.02 3.18
C PHE A 12 6.38 -17.29 4.55
N ALA A 13 5.04 -17.29 4.67
CA ALA A 13 4.37 -17.62 5.92
C ALA A 13 4.51 -19.10 6.31
N PHE A 14 4.87 -19.98 5.36
CA PHE A 14 5.04 -21.42 5.59
C PHE A 14 6.46 -21.81 6.00
N ALA A 15 7.44 -20.93 5.80
CA ALA A 15 8.85 -21.23 6.00
C ALA A 15 9.29 -20.92 7.44
N ALA A 16 9.56 -21.95 8.24
CA ALA A 16 9.85 -21.84 9.68
C ALA A 16 11.06 -20.97 10.05
N ASP A 17 12.01 -20.81 9.13
CA ASP A 17 13.21 -19.98 9.26
C ASP A 17 12.98 -18.53 8.80
N HIS A 18 11.81 -18.21 8.26
CA HIS A 18 11.51 -16.89 7.73
C HIS A 18 10.92 -15.94 8.80
N LYS A 19 11.28 -14.65 8.73
CA LYS A 19 10.82 -13.62 9.68
C LYS A 19 9.29 -13.51 9.80
N TYR A 20 8.57 -13.83 8.73
CA TYR A 20 7.10 -13.75 8.66
C TYR A 20 6.42 -15.12 8.75
N TYR A 21 7.13 -16.15 9.23
CA TYR A 21 6.55 -17.47 9.50
C TYR A 21 5.32 -17.39 10.42
N ASP A 22 4.29 -18.15 10.10
CA ASP A 22 3.13 -18.38 10.95
C ASP A 22 2.71 -19.85 10.86
N GLY A 23 2.99 -20.63 11.91
CA GLY A 23 2.66 -22.06 11.96
C GLY A 23 1.17 -22.39 11.88
N ARG A 24 0.28 -21.40 11.91
CA ARG A 24 -1.17 -21.57 11.68
C ARG A 24 -1.53 -21.50 10.19
N SER A 25 -0.64 -20.97 9.35
CA SER A 25 -0.82 -20.83 7.90
C SER A 25 -0.23 -22.05 7.22
N THR A 26 -1.04 -22.82 6.50
CA THR A 26 -0.59 -24.00 5.75
C THR A 26 -0.94 -23.86 4.26
N PRO A 27 -0.32 -24.64 3.35
CA PRO A 27 -0.65 -24.58 1.94
C PRO A 27 -2.13 -24.90 1.62
N ASP A 28 -2.75 -25.81 2.39
CA ASP A 28 -4.17 -26.17 2.29
C ASP A 28 -5.10 -25.16 2.99
N LYS A 29 -4.59 -24.43 3.99
CA LYS A 29 -5.33 -23.42 4.76
C LYS A 29 -4.49 -22.15 4.98
N PRO A 30 -4.26 -21.36 3.92
CA PRO A 30 -3.43 -20.16 4.00
C PRO A 30 -4.13 -19.04 4.76
N VAL A 31 -3.43 -18.42 5.71
CA VAL A 31 -3.90 -17.24 6.46
C VAL A 31 -3.45 -15.95 5.78
N TRP A 32 -2.24 -15.96 5.22
CA TRP A 32 -1.59 -14.78 4.63
C TRP A 32 -1.60 -14.83 3.11
N TYR A 33 -1.83 -13.66 2.50
CA TYR A 33 -1.88 -13.48 1.05
C TYR A 33 -1.01 -12.30 0.64
N MET A 34 -0.43 -12.40 -0.54
CA MET A 34 0.33 -11.33 -1.17
C MET A 34 -0.08 -11.12 -2.63
N VAL A 35 0.41 -10.05 -3.22
CA VAL A 35 0.18 -9.67 -4.62
C VAL A 35 1.52 -9.38 -5.28
N ASP A 36 1.56 -9.51 -6.60
CA ASP A 36 2.71 -9.01 -7.36
C ASP A 36 2.41 -7.60 -7.86
N VAL A 37 3.34 -6.70 -7.65
CA VAL A 37 3.27 -5.32 -8.14
C VAL A 37 4.35 -5.06 -9.18
N ALA A 38 3.99 -4.29 -10.20
CA ALA A 38 4.94 -3.77 -11.18
C ALA A 38 5.15 -2.27 -10.97
N PHE A 39 6.37 -1.84 -11.23
CA PHE A 39 6.71 -0.43 -11.31
C PHE A 39 5.87 0.27 -12.42
N VAL A 40 5.50 1.53 -12.17
CA VAL A 40 4.77 2.37 -13.15
C VAL A 40 5.46 3.71 -13.30
N ALA A 41 5.61 4.43 -12.19
CA ALA A 41 6.28 5.71 -12.12
C ALA A 41 6.84 5.93 -10.72
N LYS A 42 7.75 6.90 -10.60
CA LYS A 42 8.23 7.45 -9.33
C LYS A 42 7.90 8.94 -9.28
N PHE A 43 7.70 9.45 -8.07
CA PHE A 43 7.55 10.89 -7.86
C PHE A 43 8.90 11.60 -8.03
N ALA A 44 8.85 12.91 -8.35
CA ALA A 44 10.07 13.72 -8.50
C ALA A 44 10.80 13.91 -7.16
N SER A 45 10.04 13.97 -6.07
CA SER A 45 10.52 14.03 -4.68
C SER A 45 9.63 13.16 -3.79
N ILE A 46 10.13 12.86 -2.58
CA ILE A 46 9.32 12.20 -1.55
C ILE A 46 8.22 13.18 -1.12
N LEU A 47 6.95 12.72 -1.14
CA LEU A 47 5.83 13.44 -0.54
C LEU A 47 5.78 13.12 0.98
N PRO A 48 6.15 14.07 1.87
CA PRO A 48 6.25 13.77 3.30
C PRO A 48 4.86 13.60 3.93
N LEU A 49 4.76 12.74 4.96
CA LEU A 49 3.50 12.53 5.70
C LEU A 49 2.94 13.84 6.30
N GLN A 50 3.81 14.76 6.72
CA GLN A 50 3.37 16.06 7.24
C GLN A 50 2.63 16.88 6.19
N GLN A 51 3.09 16.85 4.93
CA GLN A 51 2.41 17.54 3.82
C GLN A 51 1.05 16.89 3.52
N ILE A 52 0.98 15.56 3.54
CA ILE A 52 -0.29 14.81 3.39
C ILE A 52 -1.28 15.20 4.49
N LYS A 53 -0.83 15.29 5.75
CA LYS A 53 -1.67 15.67 6.89
C LYS A 53 -2.10 17.14 6.87
N ALA A 54 -1.31 18.02 6.25
CA ALA A 54 -1.60 19.44 6.16
C ALA A 54 -2.54 19.80 4.99
N GLU A 55 -2.76 18.90 4.04
CA GLU A 55 -3.62 19.11 2.86
C GLU A 55 -5.10 18.88 3.20
N PRO A 56 -5.96 19.91 3.20
CA PRO A 56 -7.38 19.76 3.53
C PRO A 56 -8.14 18.86 2.55
N ARG A 57 -7.74 18.81 1.28
CA ARG A 57 -8.35 17.92 0.26
C ARG A 57 -8.09 16.43 0.53
N LEU A 58 -7.17 16.09 1.43
CA LEU A 58 -6.87 14.72 1.85
C LEU A 58 -7.46 14.38 3.24
N SER A 59 -8.39 15.21 3.74
CA SER A 59 -9.03 14.96 5.02
C SER A 59 -9.70 13.58 5.07
N GLY A 60 -9.47 12.85 6.15
CA GLY A 60 -10.12 11.56 6.40
C GLY A 60 -9.45 10.34 5.75
N ILE A 61 -8.38 10.48 4.94
CA ILE A 61 -7.68 9.31 4.40
C ILE A 61 -7.03 8.48 5.53
N MET A 62 -7.10 7.16 5.41
CA MET A 62 -6.71 6.23 6.49
C MET A 62 -5.25 6.40 6.96
N VAL A 63 -4.34 6.78 6.06
CA VAL A 63 -2.91 6.94 6.39
C VAL A 63 -2.64 8.17 7.26
N ALA A 64 -3.52 9.18 7.19
CA ALA A 64 -3.39 10.42 7.96
C ALA A 64 -4.11 10.35 9.32
N GLN A 65 -4.97 9.35 9.53
CA GLN A 65 -5.73 9.18 10.78
C GLN A 65 -4.81 8.80 11.94
N GLN A 66 -5.02 9.45 13.09
CA GLN A 66 -4.29 9.14 14.31
C GLN A 66 -4.58 7.70 14.77
N GLY A 67 -3.53 6.97 15.13
CA GLY A 67 -3.65 5.59 15.62
C GLY A 67 -3.80 4.52 14.52
N SER A 68 -3.96 4.90 13.25
CA SER A 68 -3.95 3.94 12.15
C SER A 68 -2.66 3.12 12.13
N ARG A 69 -2.81 1.80 11.96
CA ARG A 69 -1.73 0.81 11.85
C ARG A 69 -1.91 -0.09 10.62
N LEU A 70 -2.81 0.27 9.72
CA LEU A 70 -3.08 -0.49 8.49
C LEU A 70 -1.93 -0.26 7.50
N SER A 71 -1.31 -1.33 7.01
CA SER A 71 -0.25 -1.27 5.99
C SER A 71 -0.79 -1.23 4.56
N VAL A 72 -2.00 -1.77 4.34
CA VAL A 72 -2.71 -1.74 3.05
C VAL A 72 -4.04 -1.05 3.28
N GLN A 73 -4.33 -0.04 2.47
CA GLN A 73 -5.47 0.85 2.69
C GLN A 73 -6.11 1.21 1.34
N PRO A 74 -7.45 1.23 1.24
CA PRO A 74 -8.11 1.80 0.08
C PRO A 74 -7.90 3.32 0.02
N LEU A 75 -7.90 3.86 -1.19
CA LEU A 75 -7.87 5.30 -1.45
C LEU A 75 -8.85 5.60 -2.57
N SER A 76 -9.68 6.64 -2.42
CA SER A 76 -10.57 7.07 -3.50
C SER A 76 -9.77 7.65 -4.66
N GLU A 77 -10.35 7.63 -5.85
CA GLU A 77 -9.73 8.21 -7.04
C GLU A 77 -9.42 9.70 -6.87
N ASP A 78 -10.31 10.46 -6.22
CA ASP A 78 -10.11 11.90 -6.03
C ASP A 78 -8.96 12.20 -5.07
N HIS A 79 -8.82 11.43 -3.98
CA HIS A 79 -7.66 11.55 -3.11
C HIS A 79 -6.37 11.10 -3.82
N PHE A 80 -6.42 10.07 -4.66
CA PHE A 80 -5.27 9.62 -5.45
C PHE A 80 -4.77 10.71 -6.40
N LYS A 81 -5.69 11.43 -7.07
CA LYS A 81 -5.35 12.57 -7.94
C LYS A 81 -4.62 13.68 -7.17
N VAL A 82 -5.13 14.05 -6.00
CA VAL A 82 -4.50 15.07 -5.13
C VAL A 82 -3.11 14.63 -4.67
N ILE A 83 -2.91 13.37 -4.28
CA ILE A 83 -1.58 12.85 -3.92
C ILE A 83 -0.62 12.96 -5.12
N CYS A 84 -1.07 12.61 -6.32
CA CYS A 84 -0.25 12.71 -7.53
C CYS A 84 0.13 14.17 -7.86
N GLU A 85 -0.81 15.10 -7.70
CA GLU A 85 -0.60 16.55 -7.87
C GLU A 85 0.45 17.07 -6.88
N LEU A 86 0.29 16.79 -5.58
CA LEU A 86 1.23 17.21 -4.53
C LEU A 86 2.63 16.62 -4.74
N ALA A 87 2.71 15.42 -5.33
CA ALA A 87 3.94 14.75 -5.66
C ALA A 87 4.58 15.21 -6.99
N GLY A 88 3.96 16.17 -7.69
CA GLY A 88 4.49 16.78 -8.91
C GLY A 88 4.35 15.93 -10.17
N LEU A 89 3.41 14.96 -10.20
CA LEU A 89 3.16 14.18 -11.42
C LEU A 89 2.43 15.03 -12.47
N LYS A 90 3.03 15.13 -13.66
CA LYS A 90 2.45 15.87 -14.81
C LYS A 90 1.27 15.14 -15.47
N LYS A 91 1.19 13.83 -15.31
CA LYS A 91 0.12 12.96 -15.82
C LYS A 91 -0.19 11.91 -14.78
N LEU A 92 -1.47 11.60 -14.61
CA LEU A 92 -1.90 10.49 -13.78
C LEU A 92 -1.44 9.17 -14.41
N PRO A 93 -0.84 8.26 -13.62
CA PRO A 93 -0.37 6.96 -14.08
C PRO A 93 -1.50 5.94 -14.24
#